data_AF-A0A9E4N5A0-F1
#
_entry.id   AF-A0A9E4N5A0-F1
#
_cell.length_a   1.000
_cell.length_b   1.000
_cell.length_c   1.000
_cell.angle_alpha   90.00
_cell.angle_beta   90.00
_cell.angle_gamma   90.00
#
_symmetry.space_group_name_H-M   'P 1'
#
loop_
_entity.id
_entity.type
_entity.pdbx_description
1 polymer ?
#
loop_
_entity_poly.entity_id
_entity_poly.type
_entity_poly.pdbx_seq_one_letter_code
_entity_poly.pdbx_strand_id
1 'polypeptide(L)'
;MTGDLRDLARQNQLVAQLLAHPECFGHGIERVEHIETHISHLLLIGDFVYKIKKPLNLGFLDYSTLQRRQFCCAEELRLNQRFAPQLYKGVVEIRGSLEQPEIGGQGEVQEFALKMARFRQQDLFDRLTLDPPLVERLALMIADFHRRAGRASELPRGGVGKVIAPMMENYRVIRELRQPLLEIERLNPLQNWTEDQADQLGELIEERYLAGLVRECHGDLHLGNIVFYQQRITPFDGIEFNPDLRWIDTLSDIAFLLMDLQHRGLYALSDQLLNRYLEETGDYAGLALLRFYLL
;
A
#
# COMPACT_ATOMS: atom_id res chain seq x y z
N MET A 1 8.50 22.93 -5.17
CA MET A 1 9.24 23.42 -3.99
C MET A 1 8.55 24.56 -3.24
N THR A 2 8.29 25.75 -3.79
CA THR A 2 7.60 26.83 -3.03
C THR A 2 6.09 26.63 -2.88
N GLY A 3 5.44 25.92 -3.80
CA GLY A 3 4.01 25.54 -3.73
C GLY A 3 3.75 24.48 -2.65
N ASP A 4 4.51 23.40 -2.65
CA ASP A 4 4.34 22.27 -1.73
C ASP A 4 4.43 22.70 -0.25
N LEU A 5 5.37 23.59 0.09
CA LEU A 5 5.50 24.11 1.46
C LEU A 5 4.32 24.98 1.90
N ARG A 6 3.72 25.75 0.98
CA ARG A 6 2.55 26.58 1.27
C ARG A 6 1.30 25.72 1.46
N ASP A 7 1.10 24.74 0.59
CA ASP A 7 -0.03 23.82 0.69
C ASP A 7 0.09 22.95 1.94
N LEU A 8 1.30 22.51 2.30
CA LEU A 8 1.56 21.76 3.54
C LEU A 8 1.30 22.62 4.77
N ALA A 9 1.76 23.88 4.80
CA ALA A 9 1.48 24.80 5.91
C ALA A 9 -0.03 25.05 6.07
N ARG A 10 -0.74 25.26 4.96
CA ARG A 10 -2.19 25.40 4.92
C ARG A 10 -2.90 24.15 5.46
N GLN A 11 -2.49 22.96 5.03
CA GLN A 11 -3.09 21.71 5.51
C GLN A 11 -2.77 21.46 6.99
N ASN A 12 -1.56 21.78 7.46
CA ASN A 12 -1.22 21.68 8.87
C ASN A 12 -2.08 22.60 9.74
N GLN A 13 -2.39 23.82 9.27
CA GLN A 13 -3.35 24.70 9.93
C GLN A 13 -4.74 24.05 9.98
N LEU A 14 -5.22 23.50 8.85
CA LEU A 14 -6.51 22.80 8.78
C LEU A 14 -6.58 21.63 9.79
N VAL A 15 -5.56 20.77 9.81
CA VAL A 15 -5.47 19.63 10.73
C VAL A 15 -5.44 20.11 12.18
N ALA A 16 -4.68 21.16 12.49
CA ALA A 16 -4.65 21.73 13.83
C ALA A 16 -6.03 22.23 14.30
N GLN A 17 -6.82 22.82 13.40
CA GLN A 17 -8.18 23.26 13.71
C GLN A 17 -9.12 22.07 13.95
N LEU A 18 -9.04 21.01 13.13
CA LEU A 18 -9.80 19.78 13.37
C LEU A 18 -9.45 19.11 14.71
N LEU A 19 -8.20 19.22 15.17
CA LEU A 19 -7.78 18.71 16.48
C LEU A 19 -8.27 19.58 17.63
N ALA A 20 -8.31 20.89 17.44
CA ALA A 20 -8.77 21.86 18.44
C ALA A 20 -10.30 21.88 18.59
N HIS A 21 -11.03 21.47 17.56
CA HIS A 21 -12.49 21.50 17.48
C HIS A 21 -13.09 20.12 17.15
N PRO A 22 -13.09 19.16 18.10
CA PRO A 22 -13.62 17.82 17.85
C PRO A 22 -15.11 17.78 17.46
N GLU A 23 -15.87 18.82 17.81
CA GLU A 23 -17.27 19.01 17.43
C GLU A 23 -17.48 19.04 15.90
N CYS A 24 -16.45 19.36 15.12
CA CYS A 24 -16.46 19.32 13.65
C CYS A 24 -16.75 17.92 13.08
N PHE A 25 -16.62 16.88 13.91
CA PHE A 25 -16.90 15.48 13.54
C PHE A 25 -18.26 14.98 14.05
N GLY A 26 -19.01 15.82 14.76
CA GLY A 26 -20.32 15.51 15.34
C GLY A 26 -20.40 15.77 16.84
N HIS A 27 -21.62 15.75 17.37
CA HIS A 27 -21.87 15.97 18.80
C HIS A 27 -21.35 14.81 19.67
N GLY A 28 -20.76 15.15 20.83
CA GLY A 28 -20.28 14.17 21.81
C GLY A 28 -18.86 13.65 21.57
N ILE A 29 -18.13 14.19 20.60
CA ILE A 29 -16.71 13.92 20.44
C ILE A 29 -15.91 14.83 21.37
N GLU A 30 -15.17 14.24 22.31
CA GLU A 30 -14.38 15.00 23.30
C GLU A 30 -12.89 15.03 22.97
N ARG A 31 -12.39 14.10 22.15
CA ARG A 31 -10.97 13.99 21.82
C ARG A 31 -10.75 13.41 20.43
N VAL A 32 -9.81 14.01 19.71
CA VAL A 32 -9.23 13.47 18.48
C VAL A 32 -7.81 13.01 18.79
N GLU A 33 -7.49 11.75 18.48
CA GLU A 33 -6.11 11.27 18.49
C GLU A 33 -5.51 11.45 17.09
N HIS A 34 -4.27 11.95 17.03
CA HIS A 34 -3.58 12.20 15.78
C HIS A 34 -2.39 11.27 15.65
N ILE A 35 -2.36 10.50 14.56
CA ILE A 35 -1.18 9.76 14.13
C ILE A 35 -0.73 10.36 12.80
N GLU A 36 0.55 10.72 12.72
CA GLU A 36 1.16 11.24 11.51
C GLU A 36 2.03 10.15 10.87
N THR A 37 1.77 9.86 9.58
CA THR A 37 2.62 8.99 8.77
C THR A 37 3.48 9.84 7.84
N HIS A 38 4.35 9.20 7.05
CA HIS A 38 5.17 9.92 6.08
C HIS A 38 4.33 10.75 5.08
N ILE A 39 3.19 10.21 4.64
CA ILE A 39 2.37 10.77 3.55
C ILE A 39 0.93 11.12 3.96
N SER A 40 0.53 10.96 5.23
CA SER A 40 -0.84 11.21 5.68
C SER A 40 -0.94 11.63 7.14
N HIS A 41 -2.05 12.30 7.48
CA HIS A 41 -2.55 12.48 8.84
C HIS A 41 -3.70 11.50 9.06
N LEU A 42 -3.70 10.77 10.17
CA LEU A 42 -4.78 9.91 10.61
C LEU A 42 -5.42 10.52 11.86
N LEU A 43 -6.68 10.90 11.76
CA LEU A 43 -7.47 11.44 12.87
C LEU A 43 -8.40 10.35 13.38
N LEU A 44 -8.14 9.85 14.60
CA LEU A 44 -8.85 8.74 15.22
C LEU A 44 -9.90 9.30 16.17
N ILE A 45 -11.17 8.98 15.90
CA ILE A 45 -12.35 9.64 16.49
C ILE A 45 -13.42 8.60 16.76
N GLY A 46 -13.60 8.24 18.04
CA GLY A 46 -14.47 7.14 18.43
C GLY A 46 -14.13 5.87 17.62
N ASP A 47 -15.12 5.37 16.88
CA ASP A 47 -15.04 4.18 16.04
C ASP A 47 -14.53 4.44 14.62
N PHE A 48 -14.07 5.65 14.30
CA PHE A 48 -13.65 6.03 12.95
C PHE A 48 -12.22 6.57 12.90
N VAL A 49 -11.64 6.48 11.70
CA VAL A 49 -10.38 7.11 11.33
C VAL A 49 -10.62 7.94 10.07
N TYR A 50 -10.09 9.16 10.04
CA TYR A 50 -10.10 10.03 8.87
C TYR A 50 -8.65 10.18 8.39
N LYS A 51 -8.34 9.59 7.23
CA LYS A 51 -7.01 9.65 6.60
C LYS A 51 -6.98 10.81 5.61
N ILE A 52 -6.16 11.82 5.92
CA ILE A 52 -5.93 13.01 5.09
C ILE A 52 -4.55 12.88 4.45
N LYS A 53 -4.48 12.94 3.13
CA LYS A 53 -3.23 12.80 2.37
C LYS A 53 -2.45 14.11 2.40
N LYS A 54 -1.14 14.06 2.66
CA LYS A 54 -0.29 15.26 2.70
C LYS A 54 -0.06 15.80 1.28
N PRO A 55 -0.02 17.13 1.06
CA PRO A 55 0.20 17.73 -0.26
C PRO A 55 1.67 17.61 -0.68
N LEU A 56 2.09 16.39 -1.00
CA LEU A 56 3.48 16.05 -1.32
C LEU A 56 3.59 15.52 -2.75
N ASN A 57 4.75 15.74 -3.37
CA ASN A 57 5.19 15.01 -4.55
C ASN A 57 6.57 14.41 -4.26
N LEU A 58 6.64 13.07 -4.25
CA LEU A 58 7.84 12.30 -3.93
C LEU A 58 8.41 11.56 -5.15
N GLY A 59 7.97 11.93 -6.35
CA GLY A 59 8.34 11.24 -7.60
C GLY A 59 7.50 9.97 -7.85
N PHE A 60 7.45 9.07 -6.88
CA PHE A 60 6.62 7.84 -6.96
C PHE A 60 5.15 8.05 -6.55
N LEU A 61 4.86 9.19 -5.91
CA LEU A 61 3.56 9.55 -5.35
C LEU A 61 3.32 11.04 -5.58
N ASP A 62 2.11 11.41 -6.00
CA ASP A 62 1.75 12.79 -6.28
C ASP A 62 0.38 13.17 -5.71
N TYR A 63 0.41 13.85 -4.57
CA TYR A 63 -0.72 14.42 -3.85
C TYR A 63 -0.70 15.96 -3.86
N SER A 64 0.09 16.56 -4.74
CA SER A 64 0.35 18.01 -4.76
C SER A 64 -0.93 18.85 -4.86
N THR A 65 -1.92 18.41 -5.63
CA THR A 65 -3.18 19.14 -5.82
C THR A 65 -4.34 18.51 -5.06
N LEU A 66 -5.33 19.33 -4.69
CA LEU A 66 -6.55 18.88 -4.04
C LEU A 66 -7.28 17.82 -4.88
N GLN A 67 -7.33 18.00 -6.20
CA GLN A 67 -7.94 17.04 -7.13
C GLN A 67 -7.19 15.69 -7.14
N ARG A 68 -5.85 15.70 -7.05
CA ARG A 68 -5.06 14.47 -6.94
C ARG A 68 -5.32 13.75 -5.63
N ARG A 69 -5.47 14.47 -4.51
CA ARG A 69 -5.83 13.88 -3.22
C ARG A 69 -7.24 13.30 -3.23
N GLN A 70 -8.20 13.98 -3.86
CA GLN A 70 -9.55 13.44 -4.08
C GLN A 70 -9.50 12.13 -4.85
N PHE A 71 -8.81 12.14 -6.00
CA PHE A 71 -8.64 10.97 -6.85
C PHE A 71 -8.00 9.80 -6.08
N CYS A 72 -6.90 10.05 -5.37
CA CYS A 72 -6.23 9.01 -4.59
C CYS A 72 -7.11 8.50 -3.44
N CYS A 73 -7.88 9.35 -2.75
CA CYS A 73 -8.83 8.86 -1.75
C CYS A 73 -9.90 7.94 -2.37
N ALA A 74 -10.38 8.27 -3.57
CA ALA A 74 -11.34 7.43 -4.29
C ALA A 74 -10.72 6.10 -4.77
N GLU A 75 -9.48 6.13 -5.25
CA GLU A 75 -8.75 4.91 -5.63
C GLU A 75 -8.44 4.03 -4.43
N GLU A 76 -8.01 4.60 -3.30
CA GLU A 76 -7.78 3.83 -2.06
C GLU A 76 -9.07 3.14 -1.60
N LEU A 77 -10.19 3.87 -1.64
CA LEU A 77 -11.51 3.31 -1.36
C LEU A 77 -11.85 2.15 -2.30
N ARG A 78 -11.75 2.36 -3.62
CA ARG A 78 -12.07 1.35 -4.65
C ARG A 78 -11.23 0.09 -4.48
N LEU A 79 -9.91 0.26 -4.32
CA LEU A 79 -8.95 -0.83 -4.24
C LEU A 79 -9.12 -1.63 -2.96
N ASN A 80 -9.26 -0.96 -1.83
CA ASN A 80 -9.27 -1.64 -0.54
C ASN A 80 -10.64 -2.20 -0.16
N GLN A 81 -11.74 -1.70 -0.74
CA GLN A 81 -13.06 -2.34 -0.58
C GLN A 81 -13.12 -3.77 -1.14
N ARG A 82 -12.18 -4.16 -2.02
CA ARG A 82 -12.04 -5.54 -2.50
C ARG A 82 -11.71 -6.52 -1.38
N PHE A 83 -11.00 -6.05 -0.34
CA PHE A 83 -10.57 -6.83 0.83
C PHE A 83 -11.37 -6.49 2.09
N ALA A 84 -11.64 -5.21 2.27
CA ALA A 84 -12.00 -4.62 3.54
C ALA A 84 -13.23 -3.70 3.43
N PRO A 85 -14.35 -4.12 2.83
CA PRO A 85 -15.52 -3.27 2.67
C PRO A 85 -16.06 -2.78 4.03
N GLN A 86 -15.76 -3.52 5.10
CA GLN A 86 -16.22 -3.18 6.44
C GLN A 86 -15.29 -2.18 7.14
N LEU A 87 -14.08 -1.97 6.63
CA LEU A 87 -13.17 -0.92 7.08
C LEU A 87 -13.41 0.37 6.29
N TYR A 88 -13.50 0.32 4.97
CA TYR A 88 -13.54 1.53 4.15
C TYR A 88 -14.98 2.06 3.95
N LYS A 89 -15.29 3.21 4.56
CA LYS A 89 -16.66 3.75 4.64
C LYS A 89 -17.01 4.76 3.57
N GLY A 90 -16.02 5.48 3.05
CA GLY A 90 -16.23 6.45 1.97
C GLY A 90 -15.19 7.55 1.97
N VAL A 91 -15.23 8.39 0.95
CA VAL A 91 -14.48 9.65 0.91
C VAL A 91 -15.41 10.77 1.39
N VAL A 92 -14.91 11.60 2.31
CA VAL A 92 -15.63 12.76 2.83
C VAL A 92 -14.88 14.04 2.46
N GLU A 93 -15.65 15.11 2.30
CA GLU A 93 -15.12 16.45 2.08
C GLU A 93 -14.97 17.17 3.42
N ILE A 94 -13.88 17.91 3.55
CA ILE A 94 -13.67 18.89 4.62
C ILE A 94 -13.93 20.25 4.00
N ARG A 95 -15.01 20.90 4.42
CA ARG A 95 -15.52 22.16 3.86
C ARG A 95 -15.42 23.30 4.86
N GLY A 96 -15.74 24.52 4.42
CA GLY A 96 -15.74 25.73 5.26
C GLY A 96 -14.50 26.58 5.02
N SER A 97 -14.00 27.23 6.07
CA SER A 97 -12.72 27.96 6.06
C SER A 97 -11.63 27.15 6.76
N LEU A 98 -10.38 27.61 6.68
CA LEU A 98 -9.29 26.97 7.41
C LEU A 98 -9.46 27.09 8.93
N GLU A 99 -10.09 28.16 9.40
CA GLU A 99 -10.34 28.48 10.81
C GLU A 99 -11.57 27.76 11.36
N GLN A 100 -12.53 27.43 10.49
CA GLN A 100 -13.77 26.74 10.88
C GLN A 100 -14.07 25.61 9.88
N PRO A 101 -13.26 24.53 9.89
CA PRO A 101 -13.48 23.40 9.02
C PRO A 101 -14.64 22.52 9.50
N GLU A 102 -15.40 21.96 8.58
CA GLU A 102 -16.53 21.07 8.88
C GLU A 102 -16.51 19.83 7.97
N ILE A 103 -16.69 18.64 8.56
CA ILE A 103 -16.74 17.39 7.81
C ILE A 103 -18.12 17.23 7.18
N GLY A 104 -18.19 17.19 5.85
CA GLY A 104 -19.47 17.11 5.12
C GLY A 104 -20.35 18.36 5.25
N GLY A 105 -19.76 19.49 5.66
CA GLY A 105 -20.44 20.77 5.85
C GLY A 105 -20.81 21.50 4.57
N GLN A 106 -21.04 22.81 4.69
CA GLN A 106 -21.30 23.70 3.54
C GLN A 106 -20.08 24.56 3.21
N GLY A 107 -20.08 25.20 2.02
CA GLY A 107 -19.00 26.10 1.59
C GLY A 107 -17.92 25.43 0.75
N GLU A 108 -16.77 26.10 0.61
CA GLU A 108 -15.65 25.65 -0.22
C GLU A 108 -14.99 24.37 0.33
N VAL A 109 -14.61 23.44 -0.55
CA VAL A 109 -13.84 22.26 -0.18
C VAL A 109 -12.40 22.66 0.11
N GLN A 110 -11.98 22.47 1.36
CA GLN A 110 -10.62 22.71 1.81
C GLN A 110 -9.74 21.46 1.64
N GLU A 111 -10.30 20.26 1.87
CA GLU A 111 -9.57 18.99 1.78
C GLU A 111 -10.51 17.78 1.61
N PHE A 112 -9.95 16.62 1.26
CA PHE A 112 -10.63 15.33 1.30
C PHE A 112 -10.02 14.40 2.35
N ALA A 113 -10.87 13.57 2.98
CA ALA A 113 -10.42 12.50 3.85
C ALA A 113 -11.07 11.18 3.47
N LEU A 114 -10.29 10.10 3.58
CA LEU A 114 -10.83 8.75 3.54
C LEU A 114 -11.35 8.39 4.93
N LYS A 115 -12.65 8.12 5.05
CA LYS A 115 -13.29 7.68 6.28
C LYS A 115 -13.24 6.16 6.38
N MET A 116 -12.67 5.67 7.48
CA MET A 116 -12.48 4.25 7.77
C MET A 116 -13.05 3.90 9.14
N ALA A 117 -13.46 2.66 9.35
CA ALA A 117 -13.69 2.12 10.68
C ALA A 117 -12.34 1.95 11.39
N ARG A 118 -12.31 2.31 12.67
CA ARG A 118 -11.17 2.07 13.54
C ARG A 118 -11.12 0.60 13.94
N PHE A 119 -9.92 0.05 14.02
CA PHE A 119 -9.65 -1.27 14.58
C PHE A 119 -8.59 -1.16 15.67
N ARG A 120 -8.50 -2.19 16.53
CA ARG A 120 -7.49 -2.21 17.59
C ARG A 120 -6.14 -2.54 16.98
N GLN A 121 -5.14 -1.76 17.31
CA GLN A 121 -3.81 -1.94 16.74
C GLN A 121 -3.17 -3.30 17.07
N GLN A 122 -3.54 -3.90 18.20
CA GLN A 122 -3.11 -5.25 18.59
C GLN A 122 -3.67 -6.38 17.71
N ASP A 123 -4.67 -6.08 16.85
CA ASP A 123 -5.23 -7.03 15.90
C ASP A 123 -4.45 -7.07 14.57
N LEU A 124 -3.42 -6.21 14.41
CA LEU A 124 -2.52 -6.25 13.25
C LEU A 124 -1.64 -7.50 13.28
N PHE A 125 -1.44 -8.11 12.11
CA PHE A 125 -0.68 -9.37 11.99
C PHE A 125 0.78 -9.22 12.42
N ASP A 126 1.36 -8.03 12.31
CA ASP A 126 2.70 -7.73 12.78
C ASP A 126 2.85 -7.71 14.31
N ARG A 127 1.72 -7.67 15.04
CA ARG A 127 1.65 -7.72 16.52
C ARG A 127 1.04 -9.03 17.05
N LEU A 128 0.42 -9.82 16.18
CA LEU A 128 -0.12 -11.13 16.54
C LEU A 128 0.97 -12.19 16.58
N THR A 129 0.75 -13.21 17.41
CA THR A 129 1.47 -14.48 17.26
C THR A 129 0.84 -15.25 16.12
N LEU A 130 1.60 -15.47 15.05
CA LEU A 130 1.15 -16.25 13.91
C LEU A 130 1.36 -17.74 14.20
N ASP A 131 0.33 -18.54 13.93
CA ASP A 131 0.40 -20.00 14.02
C ASP A 131 0.19 -20.64 12.63
N PRO A 132 0.55 -21.92 12.46
CA PRO A 132 0.37 -22.62 11.19
C PRO A 132 -1.06 -22.54 10.63
N PRO A 133 -2.14 -22.75 11.40
CA PRO A 133 -3.51 -22.64 10.88
C PRO A 133 -3.88 -21.23 10.40
N LEU A 134 -3.42 -20.16 11.07
CA LEU A 134 -3.68 -18.79 10.64
C LEU A 134 -2.95 -18.47 9.34
N VAL A 135 -1.70 -18.92 9.20
CA VAL A 135 -0.89 -18.75 7.98
C VAL A 135 -1.49 -19.51 6.80
N GLU A 136 -2.02 -20.71 7.04
CA GLU A 136 -2.75 -21.47 6.02
C GLU A 136 -3.97 -20.69 5.51
N ARG A 137 -4.79 -20.14 6.43
CA ARG A 137 -5.93 -19.29 6.06
C ARG A 137 -5.50 -18.03 5.31
N LEU A 138 -4.36 -17.45 5.67
CA LEU A 138 -3.80 -16.28 4.99
C LEU A 138 -3.42 -16.62 3.54
N ALA A 139 -2.73 -17.75 3.32
CA ALA A 139 -2.35 -18.21 1.98
C ALA A 139 -3.58 -18.44 1.08
N LEU A 140 -4.61 -19.11 1.60
CA LEU A 140 -5.86 -19.36 0.87
C LEU A 140 -6.59 -18.07 0.50
N MET A 141 -6.62 -17.10 1.43
CA MET A 141 -7.24 -15.79 1.19
C MET A 141 -6.49 -15.01 0.10
N ILE A 142 -5.16 -14.99 0.13
CA ILE A 142 -4.33 -14.30 -0.89
C ILE A 142 -4.51 -14.96 -2.26
N ALA A 143 -4.47 -16.30 -2.33
CA ALA A 143 -4.68 -17.04 -3.57
C ALA A 143 -6.05 -16.74 -4.19
N ASP A 144 -7.11 -16.74 -3.39
CA ASP A 144 -8.46 -16.37 -3.85
C ASP A 144 -8.53 -14.92 -4.35
N PHE A 145 -7.89 -13.99 -3.63
CA PHE A 145 -7.79 -12.60 -4.07
C PHE A 145 -7.08 -12.48 -5.42
N HIS A 146 -5.89 -13.05 -5.58
CA HIS A 146 -5.13 -12.99 -6.84
C HIS A 146 -5.90 -13.56 -8.03
N ARG A 147 -6.70 -14.62 -7.82
CA ARG A 147 -7.58 -15.16 -8.88
C ARG A 147 -8.67 -14.17 -9.31
N ARG A 148 -9.29 -13.49 -8.34
CA ARG A 148 -10.41 -12.54 -8.56
C ARG A 148 -9.96 -11.12 -8.94
N ALA A 149 -8.71 -10.75 -8.66
CA ALA A 149 -8.16 -9.46 -9.00
C ALA A 149 -8.23 -9.20 -10.51
N GLY A 150 -8.42 -7.93 -10.87
CA GLY A 150 -8.49 -7.51 -12.26
C GLY A 150 -7.26 -7.97 -13.03
N ARG A 151 -7.47 -8.52 -14.23
CA ARG A 151 -6.39 -8.86 -15.15
C ARG A 151 -5.94 -7.62 -15.88
N ALA A 152 -4.64 -7.49 -16.11
CA ALA A 152 -4.10 -6.46 -16.97
C ALA A 152 -4.57 -6.71 -18.42
N SER A 153 -5.76 -6.21 -18.78
CA SER A 153 -6.39 -6.41 -20.09
C SER A 153 -6.00 -5.35 -21.12
N GLU A 154 -5.38 -4.27 -20.69
CA GLU A 154 -4.88 -3.19 -21.53
C GLU A 154 -3.35 -3.23 -21.52
N LEU A 155 -2.74 -3.41 -22.70
CA LEU A 155 -1.31 -3.18 -22.89
C LEU A 155 -1.01 -1.69 -22.71
N PRO A 156 0.13 -1.27 -22.13
CA PRO A 156 1.23 -2.08 -21.57
C PRO A 156 1.27 -1.98 -20.03
N ARG A 157 0.61 -2.91 -19.32
CA ARG A 157 0.58 -2.98 -17.84
C ARG A 157 1.44 -4.09 -17.25
N GLY A 158 2.24 -4.77 -18.06
CA GLY A 158 3.14 -5.84 -17.62
C GLY A 158 4.36 -5.95 -18.52
N GLY A 159 5.05 -7.09 -18.42
CA GLY A 159 6.29 -7.36 -19.15
C GLY A 159 7.53 -6.93 -18.39
N VAL A 160 8.70 -7.32 -18.91
CA VAL A 160 10.00 -7.18 -18.21
C VAL A 160 10.32 -5.73 -17.88
N GLY A 161 10.01 -4.80 -18.79
CA GLY A 161 10.25 -3.37 -18.59
C GLY A 161 9.45 -2.80 -17.41
N LYS A 162 8.23 -3.28 -17.18
CA LYS A 162 7.39 -2.84 -16.06
C LYS A 162 7.84 -3.43 -14.73
N VAL A 163 8.36 -4.65 -14.74
CA VAL A 163 8.93 -5.29 -13.54
C VAL A 163 10.25 -4.64 -13.12
N ILE A 164 11.15 -4.37 -14.08
CA ILE A 164 12.50 -3.90 -13.76
C ILE A 164 12.54 -2.39 -13.43
N ALA A 165 11.63 -1.58 -13.99
CA ALA A 165 11.62 -0.14 -13.80
C ALA A 165 11.62 0.29 -12.30
N PRO A 166 10.72 -0.20 -11.42
CA PRO A 166 10.77 0.15 -10.00
C PRO A 166 12.04 -0.36 -9.29
N MET A 167 12.58 -1.51 -9.70
CA MET A 167 13.85 -2.02 -9.14
C MET A 167 15.02 -1.10 -9.49
N MET A 168 15.09 -0.62 -10.74
CA MET A 168 16.12 0.33 -11.18
C MET A 168 15.99 1.69 -10.49
N GLU A 169 14.75 2.15 -10.27
CA GLU A 169 14.48 3.39 -9.56
C GLU A 169 15.00 3.32 -8.11
N ASN A 170 14.87 2.18 -7.42
CA ASN A 170 15.44 1.98 -6.09
C ASN A 170 16.96 2.24 -6.08
N TYR A 171 17.70 1.68 -7.04
CA TYR A 171 19.15 1.91 -7.14
C TYR A 171 19.49 3.37 -7.43
N ARG A 172 18.68 4.05 -8.26
CA ARG A 172 18.85 5.48 -8.55
C ARG A 172 18.69 6.32 -7.27
N VAL A 173 17.60 6.12 -6.54
CA VAL A 173 17.27 6.86 -5.32
C VAL A 173 18.28 6.59 -4.21
N ILE A 174 18.70 5.34 -3.99
CA ILE A 174 19.67 5.01 -2.94
C ILE A 174 21.02 5.72 -3.19
N ARG A 175 21.46 5.84 -4.44
CA ARG A 175 22.69 6.58 -4.80
C ARG A 175 22.59 8.09 -4.52
N GLU A 176 21.40 8.67 -4.64
CA GLU A 176 21.20 10.09 -4.31
C GLU A 176 21.41 10.40 -2.82
N LEU A 177 21.33 9.39 -1.94
CA LEU A 177 21.58 9.55 -0.50
C LEU A 177 23.08 9.73 -0.16
N ARG A 178 23.99 9.60 -1.14
CA ARG A 178 25.44 9.85 -1.01
C ARG A 178 26.09 9.23 0.22
N GLN A 179 25.86 7.93 0.44
CA GLN A 179 26.50 7.17 1.54
C GLN A 179 27.75 6.42 1.01
N PRO A 180 28.98 6.93 1.26
CA PRO A 180 30.17 6.53 0.48
C PRO A 180 30.61 5.06 0.61
N LEU A 181 30.25 4.40 1.71
CA LEU A 181 30.70 3.03 2.02
C LEU A 181 29.70 1.95 1.57
N LEU A 182 28.45 2.31 1.23
CA LEU A 182 27.43 1.38 0.74
C LEU A 182 27.37 1.32 -0.80
N GLU A 183 27.80 2.40 -1.47
CA GLU A 183 27.49 2.64 -2.89
C GLU A 183 28.18 1.73 -3.90
N ILE A 184 29.45 1.35 -3.70
CA ILE A 184 30.20 0.65 -4.77
C ILE A 184 30.26 -0.86 -4.54
N GLU A 185 30.58 -1.30 -3.31
CA GLU A 185 30.84 -2.72 -3.05
C GLU A 185 29.57 -3.58 -3.00
N ARG A 186 28.40 -2.98 -2.71
CA ARG A 186 27.14 -3.72 -2.56
C ARG A 186 26.12 -3.42 -3.66
N LEU A 187 25.93 -2.15 -4.05
CA LEU A 187 24.88 -1.80 -5.01
C LEU A 187 25.21 -2.20 -6.44
N ASN A 188 26.46 -2.04 -6.90
CA ASN A 188 26.81 -2.38 -8.28
C ASN A 188 26.64 -3.89 -8.58
N PRO A 189 27.10 -4.82 -7.72
CA PRO A 189 26.83 -6.23 -7.93
C PRO A 189 25.34 -6.56 -7.93
N LEU A 190 24.53 -5.92 -7.08
CA LEU A 190 23.09 -6.14 -7.03
C LEU A 190 22.38 -5.61 -8.27
N GLN A 191 22.72 -4.40 -8.73
CA GLN A 191 22.15 -3.86 -9.96
C GLN A 191 22.49 -4.73 -11.17
N ASN A 192 23.77 -5.10 -11.34
CA ASN A 192 24.18 -5.97 -12.43
C ASN A 192 23.44 -7.31 -12.36
N TRP A 193 23.30 -7.89 -11.15
CA TRP A 193 22.52 -9.10 -10.96
C TRP A 193 21.06 -8.92 -11.35
N THR A 194 20.42 -7.80 -10.98
CA THR A 194 19.03 -7.50 -11.36
C THR A 194 18.88 -7.41 -12.87
N GLU A 195 19.79 -6.72 -13.56
CA GLU A 195 19.81 -6.60 -15.02
C GLU A 195 20.00 -7.97 -15.68
N ASP A 196 21.01 -8.75 -15.26
CA ASP A 196 21.28 -10.09 -15.78
C ASP A 196 20.10 -11.06 -15.56
N GLN A 197 19.45 -10.99 -14.40
CA GLN A 197 18.27 -11.82 -14.11
C GLN A 197 17.06 -11.39 -14.94
N ALA A 198 16.85 -10.08 -15.14
CA ALA A 198 15.77 -9.60 -15.99
C ALA A 198 15.94 -10.08 -17.45
N ASP A 199 17.17 -10.11 -17.95
CA ASP A 199 17.47 -10.65 -19.28
C ASP A 199 17.21 -12.17 -19.35
N GLN A 200 17.65 -12.93 -18.34
CA GLN A 200 17.48 -14.39 -18.28
C GLN A 200 16.01 -14.81 -18.08
N LEU A 201 15.26 -14.06 -17.29
CA LEU A 201 13.88 -14.36 -16.89
C LEU A 201 12.84 -13.63 -17.74
N GLY A 202 13.28 -12.77 -18.67
CA GLY A 202 12.42 -11.88 -19.45
C GLY A 202 11.32 -12.64 -20.20
N GLU A 203 11.66 -13.75 -20.86
CA GLU A 203 10.69 -14.59 -21.57
C GLU A 203 9.59 -15.10 -20.61
N LEU A 204 9.99 -15.61 -19.43
CA LEU A 204 9.03 -16.07 -18.42
C LEU A 204 8.16 -14.92 -17.87
N ILE A 205 8.73 -13.73 -17.66
CA ILE A 205 7.97 -12.55 -17.21
C ILE A 205 6.90 -12.18 -18.26
N GLU A 206 7.26 -12.20 -19.55
CA GLU A 206 6.31 -11.94 -20.64
C GLU A 206 5.25 -13.04 -20.75
N GLU A 207 5.64 -14.32 -20.67
CA GLU A 207 4.69 -15.44 -20.66
C GLU A 207 3.66 -15.32 -19.54
N ARG A 208 4.11 -14.95 -18.33
CA ARG A 208 3.22 -14.76 -17.18
C ARG A 208 2.30 -13.56 -17.37
N TYR A 209 2.80 -12.48 -17.96
CA TYR A 209 1.96 -11.35 -18.33
C TYR A 209 0.86 -11.78 -19.31
N LEU A 210 1.22 -12.50 -20.39
CA LEU A 210 0.29 -13.00 -21.39
C LEU A 210 -0.69 -14.05 -20.83
N ALA A 211 -0.26 -14.85 -19.84
CA ALA A 211 -1.12 -15.76 -19.10
C ALA A 211 -2.08 -15.06 -18.13
N GLY A 212 -1.96 -13.73 -17.98
CA GLY A 212 -2.78 -12.93 -17.09
C GLY A 212 -2.45 -13.14 -15.62
N LEU A 213 -1.18 -13.37 -15.27
CA LEU A 213 -0.69 -13.42 -13.89
C LEU A 213 -0.25 -12.04 -13.38
N VAL A 214 -0.19 -11.03 -14.25
CA VAL A 214 -0.15 -9.63 -13.84
C VAL A 214 -1.57 -9.15 -13.52
N ARG A 215 -1.78 -8.77 -12.27
CA ARG A 215 -3.09 -8.45 -11.69
C ARG A 215 -3.05 -7.11 -10.98
N GLU A 216 -4.21 -6.51 -10.75
CA GLU A 216 -4.33 -5.35 -9.85
C GLU A 216 -4.26 -5.81 -8.38
N CYS A 217 -3.06 -6.19 -7.96
CA CYS A 217 -2.71 -6.74 -6.65
C CYS A 217 -2.83 -5.71 -5.51
N HIS A 218 -2.31 -6.06 -4.32
CA HIS A 218 -2.22 -5.13 -3.19
C HIS A 218 -1.08 -4.10 -3.41
N GLY A 219 0.09 -4.57 -3.87
CA GLY A 219 1.27 -3.76 -4.15
C GLY A 219 2.14 -3.44 -2.93
N ASP A 220 1.62 -3.68 -1.73
CA ASP A 220 2.30 -3.45 -0.43
C ASP A 220 1.85 -4.48 0.62
N LEU A 221 1.77 -5.75 0.21
CA LEU A 221 1.24 -6.84 1.05
C LEU A 221 2.27 -7.31 2.08
N HIS A 222 2.18 -6.80 3.30
CA HIS A 222 3.02 -7.22 4.43
C HIS A 222 2.18 -7.30 5.72
N LEU A 223 2.72 -7.87 6.80
CA LEU A 223 1.95 -8.15 8.04
C LEU A 223 1.44 -6.87 8.73
N GLY A 224 2.06 -5.72 8.49
CA GLY A 224 1.59 -4.42 8.99
C GLY A 224 0.34 -3.92 8.25
N ASN A 225 0.09 -4.42 7.04
CA ASN A 225 -1.06 -4.10 6.20
C ASN A 225 -2.11 -5.22 6.21
N ILE A 226 -2.07 -6.10 7.22
CA ILE A 226 -3.07 -7.16 7.42
C ILE A 226 -3.59 -7.08 8.85
N VAL A 227 -4.91 -7.00 9.01
CA VAL A 227 -5.57 -6.97 10.31
C VAL A 227 -6.55 -8.14 10.47
N PHE A 228 -6.62 -8.69 11.68
CA PHE A 228 -7.69 -9.61 12.07
C PHE A 228 -8.93 -8.83 12.52
N TYR A 229 -9.78 -8.48 11.56
CA TYR A 229 -10.95 -7.62 11.79
C TYR A 229 -12.26 -8.41 11.66
N GLN A 230 -13.12 -8.33 12.68
CA GLN A 230 -14.41 -9.04 12.72
C GLN A 230 -14.29 -10.53 12.37
N GLN A 231 -13.30 -11.20 12.97
CA GLN A 231 -12.98 -12.62 12.75
C GLN A 231 -12.49 -12.98 11.34
N ARG A 232 -12.05 -11.99 10.56
CA ARG A 232 -11.55 -12.17 9.19
C ARG A 232 -10.15 -11.60 9.03
N ILE A 233 -9.32 -12.31 8.28
CA ILE A 233 -8.04 -11.80 7.78
C ILE A 233 -8.36 -10.75 6.72
N THR A 234 -7.93 -9.51 6.94
CA THR A 234 -8.33 -8.37 6.14
C THR A 234 -7.10 -7.54 5.77
N PRO A 235 -6.58 -7.68 4.53
CA PRO A 235 -5.62 -6.73 3.98
C PRO A 235 -6.23 -5.32 3.89
N PHE A 236 -5.40 -4.30 4.12
CA PHE A 236 -5.77 -2.89 4.01
C PHE A 236 -4.54 -2.06 3.62
N ASP A 237 -4.78 -0.84 3.16
CA ASP A 237 -3.74 0.11 2.74
C ASP A 237 -2.92 -0.33 1.52
N GLY A 238 -3.57 -0.98 0.54
CA GLY A 238 -2.94 -1.27 -0.75
C GLY A 238 -2.68 -0.01 -1.59
N ILE A 239 -1.62 -0.05 -2.41
CA ILE A 239 -1.08 1.12 -3.13
C ILE A 239 -2.07 1.67 -4.15
N GLU A 240 -2.56 2.89 -3.91
CA GLU A 240 -3.50 3.57 -4.80
C GLU A 240 -2.84 4.61 -5.72
N PHE A 241 -1.75 5.22 -5.26
CA PHE A 241 -1.16 6.41 -5.87
C PHE A 241 -0.34 6.12 -7.13
N ASN A 242 0.15 4.89 -7.31
CA ASN A 242 0.91 4.50 -8.50
C ASN A 242 0.42 3.14 -9.04
N PRO A 243 -0.25 3.13 -10.21
CA PRO A 243 -0.70 1.90 -10.85
C PRO A 243 0.43 0.90 -11.13
N ASP A 244 1.63 1.36 -11.48
CA ASP A 244 2.75 0.48 -11.81
C ASP A 244 3.25 -0.33 -10.60
N LEU A 245 2.90 0.08 -9.37
CA LEU A 245 3.24 -0.64 -8.14
C LEU A 245 2.17 -1.64 -7.68
N ARG A 246 0.97 -1.62 -8.29
CA ARG A 246 -0.11 -2.56 -7.98
C ARG A 246 -0.51 -3.45 -9.15
N TRP A 247 -0.25 -3.03 -10.39
CA TRP A 247 -0.35 -3.87 -11.58
C TRP A 247 0.92 -4.69 -11.71
N ILE A 248 1.03 -5.70 -10.85
CA ILE A 248 2.24 -6.51 -10.68
C ILE A 248 1.91 -7.99 -10.84
N ASP A 249 2.94 -8.80 -11.01
CA ASP A 249 2.81 -10.25 -10.97
C ASP A 249 2.29 -10.68 -9.58
N THR A 250 1.32 -11.60 -9.55
CA THR A 250 0.80 -12.14 -8.29
C THR A 250 1.87 -12.77 -7.40
N LEU A 251 2.94 -13.31 -7.99
CA LEU A 251 4.08 -13.83 -7.25
C LEU A 251 4.94 -12.69 -6.64
N SER A 252 5.01 -11.53 -7.30
CA SER A 252 5.65 -10.35 -6.74
C SER A 252 4.90 -9.83 -5.51
N ASP A 253 3.56 -9.83 -5.53
CA ASP A 253 2.75 -9.37 -4.39
C ASP A 253 2.94 -10.28 -3.16
N ILE A 254 2.92 -11.61 -3.36
CA ILE A 254 3.15 -12.54 -2.24
C ILE A 254 4.62 -12.58 -1.80
N ALA A 255 5.58 -12.35 -2.70
CA ALA A 255 6.99 -12.29 -2.34
C ALA A 255 7.26 -11.25 -1.26
N PHE A 256 6.58 -10.10 -1.31
CA PHE A 256 6.75 -9.07 -0.29
C PHE A 256 6.31 -9.53 1.11
N LEU A 257 5.23 -10.30 1.21
CA LEU A 257 4.80 -10.90 2.47
C LEU A 257 5.76 -11.98 2.96
N LEU A 258 6.32 -12.78 2.03
CA LEU A 258 7.32 -13.78 2.35
C LEU A 258 8.60 -13.13 2.89
N MET A 259 9.04 -12.02 2.31
CA MET A 259 10.16 -11.22 2.80
C MET A 259 9.91 -10.71 4.21
N ASP A 260 8.72 -10.18 4.51
CA ASP A 260 8.38 -9.67 5.85
C ASP A 260 8.40 -10.80 6.89
N LEU A 261 7.86 -11.98 6.57
CA LEU A 261 7.95 -13.16 7.45
C LEU A 261 9.41 -13.59 7.69
N GLN A 262 10.23 -13.64 6.64
CA GLN A 262 11.64 -14.01 6.74
C GLN A 262 12.46 -12.99 7.54
N HIS A 263 12.20 -11.69 7.33
CA HIS A 263 12.83 -10.60 8.07
C HIS A 263 12.56 -10.72 9.58
N ARG A 264 11.38 -11.24 9.95
CA ARG A 264 10.99 -11.50 11.35
C ARG A 264 11.47 -12.85 11.89
N GLY A 265 12.22 -13.62 11.11
CA GLY A 265 12.72 -14.95 11.50
C GLY A 265 11.68 -16.07 11.41
N LEU A 266 10.52 -15.82 10.82
CA LEU A 266 9.41 -16.77 10.70
C LEU A 266 9.54 -17.64 9.44
N TYR A 267 10.73 -18.20 9.19
CA TYR A 267 11.05 -18.95 7.97
C TYR A 267 10.11 -20.13 7.71
N ALA A 268 9.84 -20.97 8.72
CA ALA A 268 8.94 -22.12 8.57
C ALA A 268 7.51 -21.71 8.20
N LEU A 269 7.04 -20.57 8.72
CA LEU A 269 5.73 -20.03 8.35
C LEU A 269 5.74 -19.41 6.95
N SER A 270 6.85 -18.77 6.54
CA SER A 270 7.05 -18.29 5.16
C SER A 270 6.98 -19.45 4.17
N ASP A 271 7.70 -20.54 4.43
CA ASP A 271 7.67 -21.74 3.58
C ASP A 271 6.28 -22.38 3.53
N GLN A 272 5.60 -22.46 4.67
CA GLN A 272 4.23 -22.98 4.72
C GLN A 272 3.25 -22.09 3.92
N LEU A 273 3.37 -20.77 4.03
CA LEU A 273 2.55 -19.82 3.28
C LEU A 273 2.75 -20.01 1.78
N LEU A 274 4.00 -20.06 1.33
CA LEU A 274 4.34 -20.28 -0.07
C LEU A 274 3.81 -21.63 -0.58
N ASN A 275 4.07 -22.72 0.14
CA ASN A 275 3.61 -24.05 -0.25
C ASN A 275 2.09 -24.09 -0.42
N ARG A 276 1.34 -23.59 0.57
CA ARG A 276 -0.12 -23.58 0.51
C ARG A 276 -0.65 -22.68 -0.61
N TYR A 277 0.01 -21.55 -0.86
CA TYR A 277 -0.34 -20.68 -1.98
C TYR A 277 -0.12 -21.37 -3.34
N LEU A 278 1.00 -22.08 -3.52
CA LEU A 278 1.30 -22.82 -4.75
C LEU A 278 0.37 -24.01 -4.95
N GLU A 279 0.03 -24.74 -3.88
CA GLU A 279 -0.95 -25.83 -3.91
C GLU A 279 -2.34 -25.32 -4.34
N GLU A 280 -2.69 -24.11 -3.94
CA GLU A 280 -3.99 -23.49 -4.22
C GLU A 280 -4.07 -22.84 -5.62
N THR A 281 -2.96 -22.30 -6.12
CA THR A 281 -2.91 -21.59 -7.40
C THR A 281 -2.39 -22.44 -8.56
N GLY A 282 -1.61 -23.48 -8.27
CA GLY A 282 -0.88 -24.26 -9.25
C GLY A 282 0.32 -23.55 -9.88
N ASP A 283 0.70 -22.36 -9.38
CA ASP A 283 1.74 -21.50 -9.99
C ASP A 283 3.18 -21.95 -9.68
N TYR A 284 3.46 -23.24 -9.82
CA TYR A 284 4.79 -23.81 -9.55
C TYR A 284 5.85 -23.27 -10.51
N ALA A 285 5.48 -22.95 -11.75
CA ALA A 285 6.40 -22.36 -12.73
C ALA A 285 6.91 -20.99 -12.29
N GLY A 286 6.12 -20.24 -11.51
CA GLY A 286 6.51 -18.96 -10.93
C GLY A 286 7.72 -19.04 -10.01
N LEU A 287 8.03 -20.21 -9.41
CA LEU A 287 9.17 -20.35 -8.50
C LEU A 287 10.52 -19.93 -9.11
N ALA A 288 10.67 -20.00 -10.43
CA ALA A 288 11.86 -19.50 -11.12
C ALA A 288 12.08 -17.98 -10.92
N LEU A 289 11.01 -17.20 -10.70
CA LEU A 289 11.06 -15.76 -10.44
C LEU A 289 11.12 -15.41 -8.94
N LEU A 290 10.87 -16.37 -8.05
CA LEU A 290 10.69 -16.06 -6.62
C LEU A 290 11.92 -15.35 -6.05
N ARG A 291 13.13 -15.87 -6.32
CA ARG A 291 14.38 -15.24 -5.85
C ARG A 291 14.56 -13.82 -6.40
N PHE A 292 14.11 -13.57 -7.63
CA PHE A 292 14.19 -12.26 -8.27
C PHE A 292 13.23 -11.26 -7.62
N TYR A 293 12.02 -11.70 -7.25
CA TYR A 293 11.05 -10.87 -6.53
C TYR A 293 11.34 -10.69 -5.03
N LEU A 294 12.16 -11.55 -4.42
CA LEU A 294 12.59 -11.43 -3.03
C LEU A 294 13.82 -10.49 -2.84
N LEU A 295 14.35 -9.93 -3.93
CA LEU A 295 15.51 -9.03 -3.90
C LEU A 295 15.18 -7.69 -3.24
#